data_AF-A0A822DN07-F1
#
_entry.id   AF-A0A822DN07-F1
#
_cell.length_a   1.000
_cell.length_b   1.000
_cell.length_c   1.000
_cell.angle_alpha   90.00
_cell.angle_beta   90.00
_cell.angle_gamma   90.00
#
_symmetry.space_group_name_H-M   'P 1'
#
loop_
_entity.id
_entity.type
_entity.pdbx_description
1 polymer ?
#
loop_
_entity_poly.entity_id
_entity_poly.type
_entity_poly.pdbx_seq_one_letter_code
_entity_poly.pdbx_strand_id
1 'polypeptide(L)'
;IYSFYTTVADKSPIPIIIYNFPGVTQQMDTTQETIVKLAKHQNIVGIKCTDGNVGKAAYICANTNPAQFTLMSGSADAFVPF
;
A
#
# COMPACT_ATOMS: atom_id res chain seq x y z
N ILE A 1 -8.39 -7.29 6.92
CA ILE A 1 -7.58 -6.19 6.33
C ILE A 1 -8.41 -5.26 5.43
N TYR A 2 -9.00 -5.76 4.33
CA TYR A 2 -9.78 -4.90 3.41
C TYR A 2 -10.86 -4.05 4.11
N SER A 3 -11.80 -4.68 4.82
CA SER A 3 -12.90 -3.98 5.50
C SER A 3 -12.42 -2.98 6.56
N PHE A 4 -11.29 -3.27 7.22
CA PHE A 4 -10.69 -2.35 8.18
C PHE A 4 -10.28 -1.05 7.49
N TYR A 5 -9.49 -1.14 6.41
CA TYR A 5 -9.04 0.04 5.68
C TYR A 5 -10.19 0.81 5.02
N THR A 6 -11.18 0.14 4.43
CA THR A 6 -12.33 0.84 3.85
C THR A 6 -13.12 1.58 4.92
N THR A 7 -13.38 0.95 6.07
CA THR A 7 -14.12 1.60 7.18
C THR A 7 -13.39 2.84 7.71
N VAL A 8 -12.06 2.78 7.78
CA VAL A 8 -11.24 3.94 8.17
C VAL A 8 -11.29 5.01 7.08
N ALA A 9 -11.13 4.63 5.81
CA ALA A 9 -11.14 5.55 4.68
C ALA A 9 -12.50 6.24 4.49
N ASP A 10 -13.61 5.54 4.71
CA ASP A 10 -14.98 6.06 4.63
C ASP A 10 -15.23 7.17 5.67
N LYS A 11 -14.59 7.08 6.84
CA LYS A 11 -14.77 8.00 7.96
C LYS A 11 -13.68 9.07 8.08
N SER A 12 -12.57 8.90 7.36
CA SER A 12 -11.43 9.81 7.48
C SER A 12 -11.76 11.16 6.82
N PRO A 13 -11.57 12.29 7.53
CA PRO A 13 -11.76 13.61 6.94
C PRO A 13 -10.63 14.02 5.98
N ILE A 14 -9.58 13.19 5.87
CA ILE A 14 -8.40 13.42 5.05
C ILE A 14 -8.01 12.15 4.27
N PRO A 15 -7.25 12.27 3.17
CA PRO A 15 -6.68 11.13 2.47
C PRO A 15 -5.78 10.29 3.37
N ILE A 16 -5.78 8.96 3.17
CA ILE A 16 -4.97 8.01 3.93
C ILE A 16 -4.01 7.23 3.05
N ILE A 17 -2.92 6.79 3.66
CA ILE A 17 -1.90 5.93 3.06
C ILE A 17 -1.88 4.61 3.85
N ILE A 18 -1.90 3.49 3.14
CA ILE A 18 -1.71 2.15 3.74
C ILE A 18 -0.25 2.02 4.17
N TYR A 19 0.00 1.47 5.35
CA TYR A 19 1.37 1.15 5.79
C TYR A 19 1.53 -0.35 5.96
N ASN A 20 2.35 -0.97 5.10
CA ASN A 20 2.62 -2.40 5.13
C ASN A 20 4.03 -2.65 5.68
N PHE A 21 4.14 -3.17 6.90
CA PHE A 21 5.42 -3.49 7.56
C PHE A 21 5.35 -4.80 8.37
N PRO A 22 5.37 -5.96 7.68
CA PRO A 22 5.21 -7.28 8.30
C PRO A 22 6.16 -7.55 9.47
N GLY A 23 7.39 -7.04 9.39
CA GLY A 23 8.43 -7.22 10.41
C GLY A 23 8.05 -6.70 11.80
N VAL A 24 7.11 -5.75 11.91
CA VAL A 24 6.62 -5.22 13.20
C VAL A 24 5.15 -5.52 13.46
N THR A 25 4.46 -6.20 12.53
CA THR A 25 3.02 -6.54 12.61
C THR A 25 2.80 -8.05 12.70
N GLN A 26 3.70 -8.78 13.34
CA GLN A 26 3.62 -10.25 13.50
C GLN A 26 3.50 -10.98 12.16
N GLN A 27 4.29 -10.57 11.16
CA GLN A 27 4.26 -11.13 9.80
C GLN A 27 2.93 -10.95 9.06
N MET A 28 2.06 -10.07 9.54
CA MET A 28 0.81 -9.74 8.85
C MET A 28 1.13 -8.92 7.59
N ASP A 29 0.95 -9.54 6.43
CA ASP A 29 1.12 -8.91 5.12
C ASP A 29 -0.23 -8.55 4.49
N THR A 30 -0.33 -7.33 3.97
CA THR A 30 -1.43 -6.96 3.07
C THR A 30 -1.06 -7.38 1.66
N THR A 31 -1.81 -8.33 1.09
CA THR A 31 -1.51 -8.85 -0.26
C THR A 31 -1.63 -7.77 -1.34
N GLN A 32 -0.88 -7.93 -2.42
CA GLN A 32 -0.90 -7.02 -3.57
C GLN A 32 -2.29 -6.87 -4.22
N GLU A 33 -3.09 -7.95 -4.28
CA GLU A 33 -4.46 -7.91 -4.80
C GLU A 33 -5.37 -7.09 -3.87
N THR A 34 -5.17 -7.23 -2.55
CA THR A 34 -5.89 -6.43 -1.56
C THR A 34 -5.54 -4.96 -1.70
N ILE A 35 -4.26 -4.63 -1.91
CA ILE A 35 -3.79 -3.25 -2.10
C ILE A 35 -4.38 -2.65 -3.37
N VAL A 36 -4.33 -3.36 -4.50
CA VAL A 36 -4.93 -2.91 -5.77
C VAL A 36 -6.44 -2.69 -5.63
N LYS A 37 -7.13 -3.53 -4.85
CA LYS A 37 -8.56 -3.34 -4.57
C LYS A 37 -8.80 -2.09 -3.72
N LEU A 38 -7.98 -1.86 -2.69
CA LEU A 38 -8.06 -0.68 -1.82
C LEU A 38 -7.71 0.62 -2.57
N ALA A 39 -6.78 0.57 -3.53
CA ALA A 39 -6.38 1.71 -4.37
C ALA A 39 -7.52 2.30 -5.22
N LYS A 40 -8.65 1.59 -5.36
CA LYS A 40 -9.85 2.10 -6.03
C LYS A 40 -10.68 3.04 -5.16
N HIS A 41 -10.41 3.09 -3.85
CA HIS A 41 -11.12 3.94 -2.92
C HIS A 41 -10.61 5.39 -2.99
N GLN A 42 -11.50 6.36 -3.18
CA GLN A 42 -11.12 7.76 -3.42
C GLN A 42 -10.28 8.39 -2.30
N ASN A 43 -10.48 7.93 -1.06
CA ASN A 43 -9.76 8.43 0.11
C ASN A 43 -8.48 7.64 0.46
N ILE A 44 -8.14 6.59 -0.31
CA ILE A 44 -6.89 5.82 -0.13
C ILE A 44 -5.95 6.18 -1.27
N VAL A 45 -4.96 7.03 -0.98
CA VAL A 45 -4.14 7.68 -2.00
C VAL A 45 -2.74 7.09 -2.14
N GLY A 46 -2.43 6.01 -1.41
CA GLY A 46 -1.17 5.33 -1.58
C GLY A 46 -0.87 4.23 -0.59
N ILE A 47 0.36 3.75 -0.68
CA ILE A 47 0.94 2.75 0.21
C ILE A 47 2.42 3.04 0.49
N LYS A 48 2.85 2.82 1.72
CA LYS A 48 4.25 2.69 2.12
C LYS A 48 4.60 1.21 2.31
N CYS A 49 5.46 0.67 1.44
CA CYS A 49 5.86 -0.75 1.43
C CYS A 49 7.21 -0.94 2.15
N THR A 50 7.20 -1.61 3.30
CA THR A 50 8.40 -1.92 4.10
C THR A 50 8.65 -3.44 4.19
N ASP A 51 8.11 -4.19 3.22
CA ASP A 51 8.29 -5.63 3.10
C ASP A 51 9.50 -6.02 2.23
N GLY A 52 10.14 -5.04 1.56
CA GLY A 52 11.29 -5.25 0.67
C GLY A 52 10.94 -6.02 -0.61
N ASN A 53 9.66 -6.27 -0.88
CA ASN A 53 9.25 -7.11 -2.00
C ASN A 53 9.08 -6.27 -3.29
N VAL A 54 10.15 -6.21 -4.08
CA VAL A 54 10.17 -5.48 -5.36
C VAL A 54 9.14 -6.02 -6.36
N GLY A 55 8.91 -7.34 -6.39
CA GLY A 55 7.91 -7.94 -7.29
C GLY A 55 6.48 -7.49 -6.96
N LYS A 56 6.16 -7.42 -5.67
CA LYS A 56 4.90 -6.87 -5.16
C LYS A 56 4.76 -5.39 -5.48
N ALA A 57 5.80 -4.60 -5.28
CA ALA A 57 5.80 -3.18 -5.64
C ALA A 57 5.56 -2.98 -7.15
N ALA A 58 6.25 -3.74 -8.00
CA ALA A 58 6.04 -3.72 -9.45
C ALA A 58 4.61 -4.11 -9.84
N TYR A 59 4.04 -5.14 -9.20
CA TYR A 59 2.64 -5.54 -9.42
C TYR A 59 1.67 -4.41 -9.06
N ILE A 60 1.85 -3.75 -7.92
CA ILE A 60 0.98 -2.65 -7.49
C ILE A 60 1.07 -1.48 -8.49
N CYS A 61 2.29 -1.07 -8.87
CA CYS A 61 2.49 -0.01 -9.86
C CYS A 61 1.85 -0.34 -11.21
N ALA A 62 1.94 -1.59 -11.67
CA ALA A 62 1.34 -2.02 -12.94
C ALA A 62 -0.20 -2.07 -12.91
N ASN A 63 -0.80 -2.18 -11.72
CA ASN A 63 -2.25 -2.39 -11.55
C ASN A 63 -2.96 -1.23 -10.85
N THR A 64 -2.29 -0.08 -10.68
CA THR A 64 -2.86 1.13 -10.07
C THR A 64 -2.64 2.35 -10.95
N ASN A 65 -3.49 3.37 -10.79
CA ASN A 65 -3.35 4.62 -11.51
C ASN A 65 -2.38 5.54 -10.75
N PRO A 66 -1.20 5.88 -11.32
CA PRO A 66 -0.22 6.72 -10.64
C PRO A 66 -0.71 8.15 -10.36
N ALA A 67 -1.75 8.63 -11.05
CA ALA A 67 -2.37 9.92 -10.75
C ALA A 67 -3.25 9.91 -9.49
N GLN A 68 -3.61 8.72 -8.97
CA GLN A 68 -4.53 8.55 -7.85
C GLN A 68 -3.91 7.81 -6.67
N PHE A 69 -2.91 6.96 -6.93
CA PHE A 69 -2.34 6.08 -5.93
C PHE A 69 -0.81 6.07 -6.02
N THR A 70 -0.16 6.51 -4.95
CA THR A 70 1.31 6.59 -4.86
C THR A 70 1.88 5.40 -4.10
N LEU A 71 2.93 4.77 -4.66
CA LEU A 71 3.74 3.79 -3.96
C LEU A 71 4.98 4.47 -3.37
N MET A 72 5.25 4.24 -2.09
CA MET A 72 6.40 4.76 -1.36
C MET A 72 7.25 3.60 -0.81
N SER A 73 8.57 3.68 -0.97
CA SER A 73 9.47 2.76 -0.28
C SER A 73 9.46 3.01 1.22
N GLY A 74 9.50 1.92 1.99
CA GLY A 74 9.59 1.94 3.45
C GLY A 74 11.01 2.03 3.99
N SER A 75 12.02 1.69 3.18
CA SER A 75 13.44 1.69 3.54
C SER A 75 14.31 2.22 2.39
N ALA A 76 15.51 2.71 2.72
CA ALA A 76 16.48 3.15 1.73
C ALA A 76 17.05 1.99 0.91
N ASP A 77 17.26 0.84 1.55
CA ASP A 77 17.82 -0.36 0.90
C ASP A 77 16.94 -0.91 -0.23
N ALA A 78 15.63 -0.64 -0.18
CA ALA A 78 14.66 -1.05 -1.20
C ALA A 78 14.28 0.10 -2.17
N PHE A 79 14.93 1.27 -2.06
CA PHE A 79 14.60 2.44 -2.87
C PHE A 79 15.07 2.31 -4.32
N VAL A 80 16.26 1.75 -4.53
CA VAL A 80 16.80 1.42 -5.85
C VAL A 80 16.87 -0.11 -5.95
N PRO A 81 16.17 -0.75 -6.90
CA PRO A 81 16.31 -2.17 -7.11
C PRO A 81 17.70 -2.49 -7.68
N PHE A 82 18.37 -3.48 -7.10
CA PHE A 82 19.62 -4.05 -7.61
C PHE A 82 19.35 -5.38 -8.32
#